data_AF-A0A0V7ZIF5-F1
#
_entry.id   AF-A0A0V7ZIF5-F1
#
_cell.length_a   1.000
_cell.length_b   1.000
_cell.length_c   1.000
_cell.angle_alpha   90.00
_cell.angle_beta   90.00
_cell.angle_gamma   90.00
#
_symmetry.space_group_name_H-M   'P 1'
#
loop_
_entity.id
_entity.type
_entity.pdbx_description
1 polymer ?
#
loop_
_entity_poly.entity_id
_entity_poly.type
_entity_poly.pdbx_seq_one_letter_code
_entity_poly.pdbx_strand_id
1 'polypeptide(L)'
;MTQKRDPEDSSIDAQQSNKSTHTQTGDSGKDSWKNRMSSIWDKTTASLMQLLPLEQVTQSAVGWFRVNEAQVAEILESVRTKLPTTEAILIGKPQAGKSSIVRGITGVSAEIIGQGFRPYTQHTGRYSYPSDDLPLLIFTDTVGIGDVKQNTQSIIQELTEDLQQPSRGARILIITVKINDFATDSLQQIAQELRQKYPDIPCLLAVTCLHEVYPPTVDNHPQHPPDFEEVKRTFAALQEAFTGICDRSVMIDFTLEEDGFDPVFYGLEDFRDNLAELLPEAEAAAIYQLLEREAGEEIGTLYRDVGRRYMLAFAIIAATLAAVPLPFATMPVLTALQVSMVGILGNLYGQTLNPSQAGGIVSAIAGGFIAQAVGRELIKFIPGFGSVIAASWAAAYTWALGEGVCVYFGDLMGGKKPDPKKIQSVMEQAFKEAKERFKEIRR
;
A
#
# COMPACT_ATOMS: atom_id res chain seq x y z
N MET A 1 -46.99 44.49 10.48
CA MET A 1 -48.46 44.51 10.58
C MET A 1 -49.01 43.74 9.37
N THR A 2 -49.49 42.50 9.52
CA THR A 2 -50.91 42.09 9.75
C THR A 2 -51.85 42.47 8.58
N GLN A 3 -52.77 41.64 8.05
CA GLN A 3 -53.59 40.50 8.55
C GLN A 3 -53.78 39.44 7.43
N LYS A 4 -53.75 38.12 7.63
CA LYS A 4 -54.65 37.18 8.37
C LYS A 4 -55.99 36.85 7.67
N ARG A 5 -56.24 35.58 7.33
CA ARG A 5 -57.56 34.92 7.21
C ARG A 5 -57.46 33.38 7.27
N ASP A 6 -58.50 32.80 7.85
CA ASP A 6 -58.90 31.40 8.14
C ASP A 6 -60.46 31.45 8.23
N PRO A 7 -61.23 30.36 8.52
CA PRO A 7 -61.00 28.91 8.44
C PRO A 7 -62.16 28.18 7.68
N GLU A 8 -62.19 26.84 7.64
CA GLU A 8 -63.21 25.97 8.30
C GLU A 8 -63.24 24.51 7.78
N ASP A 9 -63.90 23.65 8.55
CA ASP A 9 -63.70 22.20 8.68
C ASP A 9 -65.04 21.43 8.56
N SER A 10 -65.02 20.16 8.13
CA SER A 10 -66.13 19.20 8.38
C SER A 10 -65.76 17.74 8.03
N SER A 11 -66.18 16.84 8.92
CA SER A 11 -66.13 15.36 8.84
C SER A 11 -67.50 14.81 8.38
N ILE A 12 -67.72 13.54 7.97
CA ILE A 12 -67.75 12.28 8.76
C ILE A 12 -68.03 11.08 7.78
N ASP A 13 -67.43 9.90 8.04
CA ASP A 13 -67.82 8.46 7.83
C ASP A 13 -68.83 7.97 6.74
N ALA A 14 -68.87 6.70 6.28
CA ALA A 14 -67.91 5.56 6.20
C ALA A 14 -68.56 4.35 5.47
N GLN A 15 -67.74 3.44 4.86
CA GLN A 15 -68.01 2.00 4.52
C GLN A 15 -69.20 1.68 3.54
N GLN A 16 -69.21 0.65 2.66
CA GLN A 16 -68.65 -0.72 2.70
C GLN A 16 -68.83 -1.49 1.35
N SER A 17 -68.01 -2.54 1.12
CA SER A 17 -68.39 -3.86 0.52
C SER A 17 -68.52 -4.13 -1.02
N ASN A 18 -67.54 -4.90 -1.55
CA ASN A 18 -67.65 -6.17 -2.33
C ASN A 18 -67.89 -6.30 -3.87
N LYS A 19 -66.98 -7.13 -4.46
CA LYS A 19 -67.18 -8.28 -5.39
C LYS A 19 -67.17 -8.16 -6.95
N SER A 20 -66.05 -8.65 -7.54
CA SER A 20 -65.91 -9.65 -8.64
C SER A 20 -66.56 -9.41 -10.04
N THR A 21 -66.00 -9.82 -11.20
CA THR A 21 -65.15 -11.00 -11.52
C THR A 21 -64.44 -10.92 -12.90
N HIS A 22 -63.27 -11.58 -13.06
CA HIS A 22 -62.57 -12.06 -14.31
C HIS A 22 -62.22 -11.06 -15.45
N THR A 23 -61.09 -11.17 -16.17
CA THR A 23 -60.47 -12.37 -16.80
C THR A 23 -58.93 -12.30 -16.87
N GLN A 24 -58.25 -13.42 -17.18
CA GLN A 24 -56.81 -13.66 -17.04
C GLN A 24 -55.91 -13.20 -18.21
N THR A 25 -54.69 -12.74 -17.85
CA THR A 25 -53.34 -13.23 -18.27
C THR A 25 -52.31 -12.80 -17.19
N GLY A 26 -51.10 -13.35 -17.04
CA GLY A 26 -50.56 -14.63 -17.54
C GLY A 26 -49.00 -14.70 -17.47
N ASP A 27 -48.42 -15.31 -16.42
CA ASP A 27 -46.97 -15.58 -16.30
C ASP A 27 -46.73 -16.91 -15.54
N SER A 28 -45.85 -17.78 -16.07
CA SER A 28 -45.48 -19.07 -15.48
C SER A 28 -44.00 -19.40 -15.77
N GLY A 29 -43.09 -18.72 -15.07
CA GLY A 29 -41.64 -18.89 -15.34
C GLY A 29 -40.66 -18.84 -14.16
N LYS A 30 -41.08 -18.62 -12.90
CA LYS A 30 -40.13 -18.26 -11.80
C LYS A 30 -40.05 -19.20 -10.58
N ASP A 31 -41.02 -20.08 -10.35
CA ASP A 31 -41.11 -20.82 -9.08
C ASP A 31 -40.59 -22.28 -9.10
N SER A 32 -40.29 -22.84 -10.28
CA SER A 32 -39.81 -24.23 -10.41
C SER A 32 -38.37 -24.44 -9.91
N TRP A 33 -37.50 -23.44 -10.07
CA TRP A 33 -36.06 -23.58 -9.76
C TRP A 33 -35.76 -23.43 -8.26
N LYS A 34 -36.43 -22.48 -7.58
CA LYS A 34 -36.24 -22.22 -6.14
C LYS A 34 -36.59 -23.45 -5.28
N ASN A 35 -37.71 -24.11 -5.57
CA ASN A 35 -38.18 -25.28 -4.80
C ASN A 35 -37.30 -26.53 -4.97
N ARG A 36 -36.49 -26.61 -6.03
CA ARG A 36 -35.50 -27.69 -6.22
C ARG A 36 -34.19 -27.45 -5.46
N MET A 37 -33.80 -26.20 -5.21
CA MET A 37 -32.59 -25.91 -4.43
C MET A 37 -32.83 -25.99 -2.92
N SER A 38 -33.97 -25.49 -2.40
CA SER A 38 -34.30 -25.58 -0.97
C SER A 38 -34.38 -27.03 -0.49
N SER A 39 -35.11 -27.87 -1.22
CA SER A 39 -35.32 -29.29 -0.86
C SER A 39 -34.06 -30.17 -0.91
N ILE A 40 -32.98 -29.71 -1.54
CA ILE A 40 -31.65 -30.34 -1.45
C ILE A 40 -30.91 -29.83 -0.22
N TRP A 41 -30.93 -28.50 0.02
CA TRP A 41 -30.28 -27.86 1.16
C TRP A 41 -30.81 -28.36 2.51
N ASP A 42 -32.13 -28.46 2.65
CA ASP A 42 -32.78 -28.91 3.89
C ASP A 42 -32.53 -30.40 4.20
N LYS A 43 -32.30 -31.23 3.17
CA LYS A 43 -32.01 -32.66 3.35
C LYS A 43 -30.55 -32.93 3.70
N THR A 44 -29.61 -32.11 3.23
CA THR A 44 -28.19 -32.26 3.60
C THR A 44 -27.87 -31.68 4.98
N THR A 45 -28.53 -30.59 5.39
CA THR A 45 -28.36 -30.02 6.74
C THR A 45 -28.93 -30.91 7.84
N ALA A 46 -30.10 -31.53 7.62
CA ALA A 46 -30.74 -32.41 8.59
C ALA A 46 -29.90 -33.64 9.00
N SER A 47 -29.12 -34.21 8.07
CA SER A 47 -28.20 -35.32 8.40
C SER A 47 -26.86 -34.87 8.99
N LEU A 48 -26.41 -33.64 8.70
CA LEU A 48 -25.15 -33.10 9.23
C LEU A 48 -25.26 -32.60 10.68
N MET A 49 -26.46 -32.21 11.13
CA MET A 49 -26.68 -31.71 12.50
C MET A 49 -26.75 -32.80 13.59
N GLN A 50 -26.75 -34.10 13.24
CA GLN A 50 -26.91 -35.19 14.22
C GLN A 50 -25.61 -35.71 14.86
N LEU A 51 -24.42 -35.20 14.49
CA LEU A 51 -23.14 -35.80 14.88
C LEU A 51 -22.07 -34.88 15.48
N LEU A 52 -22.38 -33.63 15.84
CA LEU A 52 -21.44 -32.73 16.53
C LEU A 52 -22.13 -31.90 17.65
N PRO A 53 -21.52 -31.75 18.84
CA PRO A 53 -22.05 -30.89 19.90
C PRO A 53 -21.77 -29.41 19.60
N LEU A 54 -22.72 -28.72 18.96
CA LEU A 54 -22.52 -27.35 18.46
C LEU A 54 -22.37 -26.27 19.55
N GLU A 55 -22.86 -26.47 20.78
CA GLU A 55 -22.93 -25.40 21.79
C GLU A 55 -21.57 -24.96 22.36
N GLN A 56 -20.58 -25.86 22.43
CA GLN A 56 -19.23 -25.50 22.90
C GLN A 56 -18.39 -24.84 21.80
N VAL A 57 -18.57 -25.26 20.53
CA VAL A 57 -17.80 -24.75 19.39
C VAL A 57 -18.17 -23.28 19.09
N THR A 58 -19.44 -22.91 19.23
CA THR A 58 -19.91 -21.54 18.94
C THR A 58 -19.38 -20.51 19.93
N GLN A 59 -19.31 -20.83 21.23
CA GLN A 59 -18.75 -19.93 22.24
C GLN A 59 -17.22 -19.76 22.08
N SER A 60 -16.49 -20.83 21.78
CA SER A 60 -15.05 -20.74 21.50
C SER A 60 -14.74 -19.94 20.24
N ALA A 61 -15.52 -20.13 19.16
CA ALA A 61 -15.33 -19.41 17.91
C ALA A 61 -15.49 -17.88 18.06
N VAL A 62 -16.47 -17.40 18.83
CA VAL A 62 -16.66 -15.96 19.08
C VAL A 62 -15.46 -15.32 19.79
N GLY A 63 -14.75 -16.08 20.64
CA GLY A 63 -13.49 -15.64 21.24
C GLY A 63 -12.35 -15.48 20.23
N TRP A 64 -12.28 -16.34 19.21
CA TRP A 64 -11.24 -16.32 18.18
C TRP A 64 -11.35 -15.15 17.18
N PHE A 65 -12.50 -14.47 17.13
CA PHE A 65 -12.72 -13.27 16.31
C PHE A 65 -12.54 -11.94 17.08
N ARG A 66 -12.26 -11.98 18.40
CA ARG A 66 -11.91 -10.76 19.16
C ARG A 66 -10.44 -10.41 18.96
N VAL A 67 -10.17 -9.61 17.93
CA VAL A 67 -8.86 -8.98 17.71
C VAL A 67 -8.62 -7.92 18.81
N ASN A 68 -7.50 -8.04 19.51
CA ASN A 68 -7.05 -7.08 20.51
C ASN A 68 -6.04 -6.11 19.88
N GLU A 69 -6.27 -4.79 20.03
CA GLU A 69 -5.38 -3.75 19.50
C GLU A 69 -3.94 -3.89 19.99
N ALA A 70 -3.73 -4.34 21.24
CA ALA A 70 -2.38 -4.58 21.77
C ALA A 70 -1.66 -5.75 21.05
N GLN A 71 -2.41 -6.78 20.62
CA GLN A 71 -1.84 -7.90 19.84
C GLN A 71 -1.53 -7.47 18.40
N VAL A 72 -2.36 -6.59 17.82
CA VAL A 72 -2.08 -5.97 16.52
C VAL A 72 -0.78 -5.17 16.60
N ALA A 73 -0.60 -4.32 17.63
CA ALA A 73 0.63 -3.53 17.81
C ALA A 73 1.90 -4.41 17.94
N GLU A 74 1.86 -5.46 18.76
CA GLU A 74 2.99 -6.41 18.91
C GLU A 74 3.33 -7.12 17.58
N ILE A 75 2.30 -7.50 16.81
CA ILE A 75 2.46 -8.09 15.48
C ILE A 75 3.08 -7.10 14.50
N LEU A 76 2.63 -5.84 14.48
CA LEU A 76 3.18 -4.78 13.63
C LEU A 76 4.65 -4.51 13.97
N GLU A 77 5.01 -4.45 15.26
CA GLU A 77 6.40 -4.31 15.67
C GLU A 77 7.27 -5.49 15.18
N SER A 78 6.78 -6.73 15.32
CA SER A 78 7.45 -7.93 14.80
C SER A 78 7.65 -7.88 13.28
N VAL A 79 6.64 -7.46 12.52
CA VAL A 79 6.74 -7.27 11.06
C VAL A 79 7.77 -6.18 10.73
N ARG A 80 7.76 -5.06 11.46
CA ARG A 80 8.69 -3.93 11.26
C ARG A 80 10.15 -4.33 11.45
N THR A 81 10.46 -5.33 12.29
CA THR A 81 11.86 -5.83 12.41
C THR A 81 12.34 -6.61 11.19
N LYS A 82 11.45 -7.00 10.27
CA LYS A 82 11.75 -7.82 9.07
C LYS A 82 11.64 -7.07 7.75
N LEU A 83 11.26 -5.80 7.79
CA LEU A 83 11.14 -4.92 6.63
C LEU A 83 12.11 -3.75 6.81
N PRO A 84 13.19 -3.66 6.01
CA PRO A 84 14.02 -2.45 6.02
C PRO A 84 13.20 -1.27 5.51
N THR A 85 13.26 -0.15 6.21
CA THR A 85 12.67 1.13 5.79
C THR A 85 13.78 1.99 5.20
N THR A 86 13.61 2.48 3.97
CA THR A 86 14.54 3.46 3.38
C THR A 86 14.08 4.88 3.72
N GLU A 87 14.98 5.72 4.20
CA GLU A 87 14.72 7.15 4.47
C GLU A 87 15.30 8.00 3.32
N ALA A 88 14.42 8.64 2.55
CA ALA A 88 14.77 9.54 1.45
C ALA A 88 14.57 11.00 1.87
N ILE A 89 15.67 11.75 1.98
CA ILE A 89 15.64 13.14 2.45
C ILE A 89 15.72 14.06 1.21
N LEU A 90 14.60 14.70 0.89
CA LEU A 90 14.41 15.55 -0.27
C LEU A 90 14.78 17.00 0.09
N ILE A 91 15.92 17.47 -0.43
CA ILE A 91 16.47 18.80 -0.13
C ILE A 91 16.42 19.64 -1.40
N GLY A 92 15.68 20.75 -1.37
CA GLY A 92 15.45 21.57 -2.56
C GLY A 92 14.59 22.79 -2.28
N LYS A 93 14.62 23.79 -3.17
CA LYS A 93 13.76 24.97 -3.05
C LYS A 93 12.26 24.63 -3.20
N PRO A 94 11.34 25.53 -2.80
CA PRO A 94 9.94 25.43 -3.22
C PRO A 94 9.82 25.23 -4.73
N GLN A 95 8.83 24.44 -5.17
CA GLN A 95 8.59 24.11 -6.59
C GLN A 95 9.74 23.41 -7.35
N ALA A 96 10.82 22.97 -6.70
CA ALA A 96 11.92 22.25 -7.35
C ALA A 96 11.55 20.84 -7.86
N GLY A 97 10.32 20.35 -7.66
CA GLY A 97 9.89 19.02 -8.11
C GLY A 97 9.94 17.91 -7.03
N LYS A 98 10.27 18.25 -5.77
CA LYS A 98 10.37 17.28 -4.66
C LYS A 98 9.10 16.39 -4.51
N SER A 99 7.92 16.99 -4.50
CA SER A 99 6.65 16.26 -4.43
C SER A 99 6.35 15.43 -5.69
N SER A 100 6.84 15.87 -6.87
CA SER A 100 6.77 15.06 -8.09
C SER A 100 7.70 13.85 -8.04
N ILE A 101 8.87 13.95 -7.37
CA ILE A 101 9.74 12.79 -7.08
C ILE A 101 8.99 11.78 -6.20
N VAL A 102 8.31 12.22 -5.14
CA VAL A 102 7.46 11.33 -4.33
C VAL A 102 6.37 10.67 -5.17
N ARG A 103 5.72 11.40 -6.09
CA ARG A 103 4.73 10.85 -7.03
C ARG A 103 5.34 9.82 -7.97
N GLY A 104 6.49 10.12 -8.56
CA GLY A 104 7.25 9.20 -9.42
C GLY A 104 7.59 7.91 -8.69
N ILE A 105 8.05 8.00 -7.44
CA ILE A 105 8.47 6.84 -6.66
C ILE A 105 7.29 5.98 -6.18
N THR A 106 6.18 6.61 -5.77
CA THR A 106 5.09 5.91 -5.08
C THR A 106 3.90 5.54 -5.98
N GLY A 107 3.77 6.18 -7.14
CA GLY A 107 2.59 6.05 -8.01
C GLY A 107 1.29 6.66 -7.42
N VAL A 108 1.38 7.34 -6.27
CA VAL A 108 0.25 7.95 -5.57
C VAL A 108 -0.06 9.33 -6.17
N SER A 109 -1.34 9.70 -6.27
CA SER A 109 -1.73 10.99 -6.87
C SER A 109 -1.20 12.20 -6.10
N ALA A 110 -1.01 13.31 -6.80
CA ALA A 110 -0.50 14.55 -6.22
C ALA A 110 -1.36 15.07 -5.04
N GLU A 111 -2.69 14.88 -5.12
CA GLU A 111 -3.62 15.24 -4.04
C GLU A 111 -3.35 14.42 -2.76
N ILE A 112 -3.22 13.10 -2.87
CA ILE A 112 -2.99 12.22 -1.71
C ILE A 112 -1.62 12.51 -1.09
N ILE A 113 -0.58 12.79 -1.90
CA ILE A 113 0.75 13.19 -1.40
C ILE A 113 0.66 14.53 -0.66
N GLY A 114 -0.03 15.53 -1.24
CA GLY A 114 -0.22 16.84 -0.63
C GLY A 114 -0.96 16.79 0.72
N GLN A 115 -1.93 15.88 0.86
CA GLN A 115 -2.63 15.62 2.13
C GLN A 115 -1.87 14.66 3.06
N GLY A 116 -0.91 13.91 2.53
CA GLY A 116 -0.14 12.88 3.23
C GLY A 116 1.04 13.43 4.04
N PHE A 117 1.66 14.52 3.60
CA PHE A 117 2.73 15.16 4.36
C PHE A 117 2.22 15.66 5.73
N ARG A 118 2.93 15.27 6.79
CA ARG A 118 2.71 15.71 8.17
C ARG A 118 3.87 16.61 8.60
N PRO A 119 3.64 17.77 9.26
CA PRO A 119 4.71 18.55 9.86
C PRO A 119 5.53 17.69 10.83
N TYR A 120 6.86 17.71 10.69
CA TYR A 120 7.78 16.95 11.54
C TYR A 120 8.65 17.87 12.40
N THR A 121 9.21 18.92 11.81
CA THR A 121 9.91 20.01 12.49
C THR A 121 9.35 21.37 12.03
N GLN A 122 10.01 22.48 12.36
CA GLN A 122 9.59 23.80 11.85
C GLN A 122 9.83 23.91 10.34
N HIS A 123 10.88 23.28 9.81
CA HIS A 123 11.25 23.37 8.39
C HIS A 123 11.18 22.04 7.63
N THR A 124 10.71 20.94 8.24
CA THR A 124 10.53 19.65 7.55
C THR A 124 9.12 19.07 7.69
N GLY A 125 8.63 18.47 6.60
CA GLY A 125 7.47 17.58 6.61
C GLY A 125 7.90 16.15 6.34
N ARG A 126 7.17 15.17 6.88
CA ARG A 126 7.37 13.74 6.59
C ARG A 126 6.16 13.11 5.90
N TYR A 127 6.44 12.21 4.98
CA TYR A 127 5.44 11.34 4.35
C TYR A 127 5.92 9.89 4.40
N SER A 128 5.20 9.05 5.16
CA SER A 128 5.43 7.62 5.28
C SER A 128 4.66 6.88 4.20
N TYR A 129 5.36 6.24 3.25
CA TYR A 129 4.73 5.41 2.23
C TYR A 129 4.90 3.91 2.56
N PRO A 130 3.81 3.11 2.51
CA PRO A 130 2.41 3.49 2.28
C PRO A 130 1.66 3.92 3.56
N SER A 131 2.20 3.65 4.75
CA SER A 131 1.59 4.05 6.04
C SER A 131 2.65 4.29 7.12
N ASP A 132 2.25 5.04 8.16
CA ASP A 132 3.10 5.34 9.32
C ASP A 132 3.44 4.10 10.18
N ASP A 133 2.56 3.10 10.21
CA ASP A 133 2.76 1.88 11.01
C ASP A 133 3.90 0.99 10.48
N LEU A 134 3.99 0.86 9.15
CA LEU A 134 5.00 0.04 8.45
C LEU A 134 5.48 0.71 7.14
N PRO A 135 6.22 1.83 7.24
CA PRO A 135 6.78 2.50 6.08
C PRO A 135 7.83 1.61 5.39
N LEU A 136 7.71 1.49 4.07
CA LEU A 136 8.81 1.04 3.21
C LEU A 136 9.74 2.20 2.88
N LEU A 137 9.15 3.36 2.59
CA LEU A 137 9.86 4.61 2.33
C LEU A 137 9.37 5.70 3.29
N ILE A 138 10.30 6.46 3.87
CA ILE A 138 9.99 7.71 4.58
C ILE A 138 10.60 8.84 3.77
N PHE A 139 9.76 9.74 3.29
CA PHE A 139 10.20 10.97 2.63
C PHE A 139 10.24 12.12 3.64
N THR A 140 11.40 12.73 3.84
CA THR A 140 11.53 13.98 4.60
C THR A 140 11.71 15.12 3.62
N ASP A 141 10.72 16.02 3.52
CA ASP A 141 10.72 17.16 2.60
C ASP A 141 11.12 18.45 3.32
N THR A 142 12.15 19.14 2.81
CA THR A 142 12.58 20.44 3.35
C THR A 142 11.74 21.58 2.78
N VAL A 143 11.10 22.35 3.67
CA VAL A 143 10.29 23.52 3.32
C VAL A 143 11.14 24.80 3.46
N GLY A 144 11.02 25.72 2.49
CA GLY A 144 11.49 27.10 2.67
C GLY A 144 12.98 27.41 2.37
N ILE A 145 13.75 26.49 1.75
CA ILE A 145 15.17 26.75 1.40
C ILE A 145 15.39 27.97 0.47
N GLY A 146 14.34 28.43 -0.22
CA GLY A 146 14.40 29.64 -1.06
C GLY A 146 14.43 30.97 -0.30
N ASP A 147 13.84 31.03 0.89
CA ASP A 147 13.63 32.29 1.61
C ASP A 147 14.74 32.55 2.64
N VAL A 148 15.75 33.29 2.19
CA VAL A 148 16.82 33.95 2.99
C VAL A 148 17.81 33.00 3.68
N LYS A 149 19.09 33.40 3.69
CA LYS A 149 20.20 32.77 4.44
C LYS A 149 19.94 32.56 5.95
N GLN A 150 18.87 33.15 6.49
CA GLN A 150 18.47 33.01 7.89
C GLN A 150 17.97 31.60 8.25
N ASN A 151 17.37 30.88 7.29
CA ASN A 151 16.80 29.55 7.52
C ASN A 151 17.78 28.40 7.23
N THR A 152 18.90 28.65 6.55
CA THR A 152 19.85 27.60 6.14
C THR A 152 20.42 26.86 7.35
N GLN A 153 20.81 27.58 8.40
CA GLN A 153 21.42 26.98 9.60
C GLN A 153 20.40 26.26 10.49
N SER A 154 19.16 26.74 10.60
CA SER A 154 18.10 26.00 11.33
C SER A 154 17.74 24.70 10.60
N ILE A 155 17.64 24.72 9.27
CA ILE A 155 17.42 23.51 8.46
C ILE A 155 18.56 22.50 8.63
N ILE A 156 19.82 22.95 8.60
CA ILE A 156 20.97 22.07 8.84
C ILE A 156 20.94 21.49 10.26
N GLN A 157 20.56 22.28 11.27
CA GLN A 157 20.42 21.80 12.63
C GLN A 157 19.32 20.74 12.74
N GLU A 158 18.10 21.02 12.28
CA GLU A 158 16.97 20.08 12.31
C GLU A 158 17.30 18.77 11.58
N LEU A 159 17.88 18.84 10.37
CA LEU A 159 18.32 17.66 9.62
C LEU A 159 19.47 16.92 10.31
N THR A 160 20.38 17.64 10.98
CA THR A 160 21.47 17.00 11.75
C THR A 160 20.89 16.25 12.96
N GLU A 161 19.97 16.85 13.71
CA GLU A 161 19.30 16.25 14.87
C GLU A 161 18.45 15.03 14.48
N ASP A 162 17.77 15.09 13.33
CA ASP A 162 17.02 13.95 12.78
C ASP A 162 17.97 12.80 12.39
N LEU A 163 19.06 13.10 11.68
CA LEU A 163 20.07 12.12 11.29
C LEU A 163 20.84 11.51 12.47
N GLN A 164 20.89 12.16 13.64
CA GLN A 164 21.45 11.57 14.87
C GLN A 164 20.57 10.44 15.42
N GLN A 165 19.29 10.39 15.09
CA GLN A 165 18.42 9.30 15.53
C GLN A 165 18.80 8.00 14.80
N PRO A 166 18.82 6.85 15.49
CA PRO A 166 19.18 5.57 14.89
C PRO A 166 18.12 5.13 13.87
N SER A 167 18.48 5.06 12.59
CA SER A 167 17.64 4.44 11.56
C SER A 167 17.72 2.91 11.61
N ARG A 168 16.72 2.25 11.02
CA ARG A 168 16.62 0.79 10.86
C ARG A 168 16.88 0.32 9.42
N GLY A 169 17.28 1.21 8.51
CA GLY A 169 17.60 0.87 7.11
C GLY A 169 18.46 1.95 6.44
N ALA A 170 18.61 1.85 5.13
CA ALA A 170 19.40 2.80 4.36
C ALA A 170 18.81 4.22 4.37
N ARG A 171 19.70 5.21 4.31
CA ARG A 171 19.37 6.64 4.13
C ARG A 171 19.93 7.12 2.80
N ILE A 172 19.25 8.07 2.16
CA ILE A 172 19.76 8.76 0.96
C ILE A 172 19.36 10.24 0.98
N LEU A 173 20.31 11.12 0.65
CA LEU A 173 20.06 12.52 0.37
C LEU A 173 19.73 12.69 -1.12
N ILE A 174 18.65 13.40 -1.43
CA ILE A 174 18.25 13.71 -2.80
C ILE A 174 18.18 15.22 -2.94
N ILE A 175 19.23 15.81 -3.50
CA ILE A 175 19.30 17.24 -3.78
C ILE A 175 18.52 17.51 -5.06
N THR A 176 17.42 18.26 -4.95
CA THR A 176 16.49 18.51 -6.05
C THR A 176 16.63 19.95 -6.55
N VAL A 177 16.98 20.13 -7.82
CA VAL A 177 17.25 21.44 -8.44
C VAL A 177 16.58 21.53 -9.80
N LYS A 178 15.88 22.63 -10.09
CA LYS A 178 15.38 22.87 -11.45
C LYS A 178 16.55 23.11 -12.40
N ILE A 179 16.44 22.61 -13.63
CA ILE A 179 17.46 22.79 -14.68
C ILE A 179 17.88 24.27 -14.81
N ASN A 180 16.95 25.23 -14.75
CA ASN A 180 17.22 26.66 -14.90
C ASN A 180 17.58 27.43 -13.61
N ASP A 181 17.62 26.77 -12.44
CA ASP A 181 17.90 27.42 -11.16
C ASP A 181 19.37 27.29 -10.74
N PHE A 182 20.18 28.29 -11.15
CA PHE A 182 21.60 28.37 -10.79
C PHE A 182 21.89 28.95 -9.41
N ALA A 183 20.90 29.49 -8.69
CA ALA A 183 21.10 30.12 -7.39
C ALA A 183 21.19 29.08 -6.25
N THR A 184 22.20 28.20 -6.32
CA THR A 184 22.27 26.95 -5.57
C THR A 184 23.09 27.02 -4.28
N ASP A 185 23.66 28.18 -3.92
CA ASP A 185 24.59 28.34 -2.78
C ASP A 185 24.06 27.73 -1.47
N SER A 186 22.79 28.01 -1.14
CA SER A 186 22.14 27.46 0.08
C SER A 186 22.02 25.94 0.06
N LEU A 187 21.78 25.34 -1.12
CA LEU A 187 21.66 23.89 -1.28
C LEU A 187 23.02 23.22 -1.21
N GLN A 188 24.04 23.82 -1.85
CA GLN A 188 25.43 23.37 -1.74
C GLN A 188 25.87 23.40 -0.27
N GLN A 189 25.61 24.48 0.47
CA GLN A 189 25.96 24.56 1.90
C GLN A 189 25.28 23.46 2.72
N ILE A 190 23.96 23.27 2.59
CA ILE A 190 23.23 22.22 3.32
C ILE A 190 23.82 20.84 3.00
N ALA A 191 23.97 20.51 1.72
CA ALA A 191 24.48 19.22 1.29
C ALA A 191 25.93 19.00 1.75
N GLN A 192 26.79 20.01 1.66
CA GLN A 192 28.19 19.92 2.07
C GLN A 192 28.35 19.74 3.59
N GLU A 193 27.60 20.50 4.41
CA GLU A 193 27.63 20.34 5.87
C GLU A 193 27.08 18.98 6.32
N LEU A 194 26.04 18.46 5.65
CA LEU A 194 25.51 17.12 5.93
C LEU A 194 26.49 16.01 5.51
N ARG A 195 27.09 16.10 4.32
CA ARG A 195 28.09 15.12 3.82
C ARG A 195 29.35 15.10 4.68
N GLN A 196 29.78 16.23 5.23
CA GLN A 196 30.92 16.28 6.17
C GLN A 196 30.63 15.56 7.49
N LYS A 197 29.39 15.62 7.99
CA LYS A 197 28.99 14.93 9.24
C LYS A 197 28.63 13.46 9.01
N TYR A 198 28.08 13.14 7.85
CA TYR A 198 27.53 11.82 7.50
C TYR A 198 28.04 11.34 6.13
N PRO A 199 29.35 11.04 6.00
CA PRO A 199 29.98 10.69 4.73
C PRO A 199 29.49 9.34 4.16
N ASP A 200 28.92 8.47 4.99
CA ASP A 200 28.37 7.18 4.59
C ASP A 200 26.95 7.27 4.00
N ILE A 201 26.27 8.43 4.12
CA ILE A 201 24.95 8.64 3.51
C ILE A 201 25.14 9.09 2.05
N PRO A 202 24.71 8.30 1.06
CA PRO A 202 24.81 8.65 -0.36
C PRO A 202 23.97 9.88 -0.71
N CYS A 203 24.38 10.59 -1.75
CA CYS A 203 23.81 11.85 -2.17
C CYS A 203 23.61 11.91 -3.69
N LEU A 204 22.36 12.00 -4.12
CA LEU A 204 21.94 12.07 -5.53
C LEU A 204 21.50 13.50 -5.87
N LEU A 205 22.07 14.08 -6.93
CA LEU A 205 21.54 15.29 -7.56
C LEU A 205 20.44 14.91 -8.57
N ALA A 206 19.19 15.23 -8.25
CA ALA A 206 18.07 15.12 -9.18
C ALA A 206 17.81 16.49 -9.84
N VAL A 207 18.10 16.59 -11.14
CA VAL A 207 17.83 17.80 -11.92
C VAL A 207 16.49 17.66 -12.63
N THR A 208 15.59 18.61 -12.36
CA THR A 208 14.16 18.56 -12.71
C THR A 208 13.76 19.61 -13.75
N CYS A 209 12.53 19.50 -14.28
CA CYS A 209 11.91 20.52 -15.14
C CYS A 209 12.70 20.79 -16.43
N LEU A 210 13.27 19.74 -17.05
CA LEU A 210 14.10 19.80 -18.25
C LEU A 210 13.41 20.54 -19.40
N HIS A 211 12.09 20.39 -19.52
CA HIS A 211 11.25 21.08 -20.51
C HIS A 211 11.34 22.61 -20.45
N GLU A 212 11.68 23.20 -19.29
CA GLU A 212 11.83 24.66 -19.15
C GLU A 212 13.03 25.23 -19.95
N VAL A 213 13.92 24.38 -20.49
CA VAL A 213 15.03 24.79 -21.36
C VAL A 213 15.05 24.06 -22.71
N TYR A 214 13.95 23.42 -23.11
CA TYR A 214 13.84 22.83 -24.45
C TYR A 214 13.74 23.92 -25.54
N PRO A 215 14.22 23.64 -26.78
CA PRO A 215 14.02 24.55 -27.90
C PRO A 215 12.52 24.83 -28.15
N PRO A 216 12.10 26.05 -28.51
CA PRO A 216 10.68 26.40 -28.72
C PRO A 216 9.95 25.65 -29.86
N THR A 217 10.62 24.72 -30.54
CA THR A 217 10.08 23.84 -31.57
C THR A 217 9.79 22.42 -31.05
N VAL A 218 9.92 22.20 -29.74
CA VAL A 218 9.81 20.90 -29.07
C VAL A 218 8.60 20.91 -28.16
N ASP A 219 7.47 20.41 -28.68
CA ASP A 219 6.17 20.44 -27.99
C ASP A 219 5.98 19.30 -26.98
N ASN A 220 6.89 18.33 -26.92
CA ASN A 220 6.84 17.18 -26.00
C ASN A 220 8.25 16.66 -25.65
N HIS A 221 8.39 15.80 -24.64
CA HIS A 221 9.65 15.16 -24.28
C HIS A 221 10.25 14.35 -25.45
N PRO A 222 11.56 14.52 -25.77
CA PRO A 222 12.25 13.70 -26.77
C PRO A 222 12.59 12.32 -26.18
N GLN A 223 13.27 11.45 -26.94
CA GLN A 223 13.88 10.24 -26.35
C GLN A 223 14.80 10.62 -25.17
N HIS A 224 14.73 9.87 -24.07
CA HIS A 224 15.63 10.08 -22.92
C HIS A 224 16.99 9.41 -23.16
N PRO A 225 18.12 10.04 -22.77
CA PRO A 225 18.24 11.42 -22.28
C PRO A 225 18.12 12.46 -23.40
N PRO A 226 17.60 13.67 -23.10
CA PRO A 226 17.36 14.71 -24.11
C PRO A 226 18.66 15.24 -24.76
N ASP A 227 18.78 15.10 -26.08
CA ASP A 227 19.95 15.48 -26.86
C ASP A 227 19.91 16.94 -27.36
N PHE A 228 19.78 17.90 -26.43
CA PHE A 228 19.81 19.33 -26.72
C PHE A 228 21.01 20.01 -26.05
N GLU A 229 21.72 20.89 -26.77
CA GLU A 229 22.89 21.60 -26.25
C GLU A 229 22.54 22.52 -25.07
N GLU A 230 21.36 23.15 -25.10
CA GLU A 230 20.83 23.96 -24.01
C GLU A 230 20.66 23.14 -22.72
N VAL A 231 20.10 21.93 -22.82
CA VAL A 231 19.91 21.03 -21.68
C VAL A 231 21.26 20.53 -21.18
N LYS A 232 22.11 19.98 -22.07
CA LYS A 232 23.44 19.45 -21.72
C LYS A 232 24.31 20.48 -21.01
N ARG A 233 24.44 21.69 -21.58
CA ARG A 233 25.26 22.77 -21.01
C ARG A 233 24.77 23.17 -19.62
N THR A 234 23.45 23.23 -19.46
CA THR A 234 22.80 23.64 -18.21
C THR A 234 22.95 22.56 -17.13
N PHE A 235 22.73 21.30 -17.49
CA PHE A 235 22.95 20.15 -16.62
C PHE A 235 24.43 20.04 -16.18
N ALA A 236 25.37 20.19 -17.12
CA ALA A 236 26.81 20.17 -16.81
C ALA A 236 27.22 21.26 -15.81
N ALA A 237 26.67 22.47 -15.92
CA ALA A 237 26.94 23.55 -14.97
C ALA A 237 26.37 23.24 -13.55
N LEU A 238 25.23 22.55 -13.46
CA LEU A 238 24.71 22.04 -12.18
C LEU A 238 25.54 20.88 -11.64
N GLN A 239 26.02 19.96 -12.49
CA GLN A 239 26.94 18.90 -12.08
C GLN A 239 28.25 19.48 -11.52
N GLU A 240 28.82 20.50 -12.16
CA GLU A 240 30.02 21.20 -11.68
C GLU A 240 29.77 21.85 -10.31
N ALA A 241 28.63 22.53 -10.12
CA ALA A 241 28.24 23.17 -8.87
C ALA A 241 28.06 22.19 -7.68
N PHE A 242 27.80 20.90 -7.93
CA PHE A 242 27.67 19.87 -6.89
C PHE A 242 28.80 18.81 -6.91
N THR A 243 29.86 19.06 -7.68
CA THR A 243 31.01 18.15 -7.78
C THR A 243 31.71 17.99 -6.43
N GLY A 244 31.90 16.74 -6.00
CA GLY A 244 32.47 16.41 -4.68
C GLY A 244 31.50 16.58 -3.50
N ILE A 245 30.23 16.92 -3.76
CA ILE A 245 29.14 16.95 -2.77
C ILE A 245 28.19 15.78 -3.03
N CYS A 246 27.70 15.66 -4.27
CA CYS A 246 26.85 14.56 -4.72
C CYS A 246 27.69 13.44 -5.34
N ASP A 247 27.30 12.19 -5.08
CA ASP A 247 27.97 10.99 -5.58
C ASP A 247 27.52 10.66 -7.02
N ARG A 248 26.28 11.04 -7.36
CA ARG A 248 25.68 10.90 -8.70
C ARG A 248 24.76 12.06 -9.05
N SER A 249 24.41 12.16 -10.33
CA SER A 249 23.48 13.15 -10.87
C SER A 249 22.62 12.55 -11.97
N VAL A 250 21.33 12.87 -11.98
CA VAL A 250 20.36 12.33 -12.96
C VAL A 250 19.41 13.42 -13.47
N MET A 251 19.03 13.33 -14.75
CA MET A 251 18.05 14.19 -15.40
C MET A 251 16.67 13.53 -15.39
N ILE A 252 15.69 14.18 -14.77
CA ILE A 252 14.30 13.72 -14.71
C ILE A 252 13.33 14.85 -15.06
N ASP A 253 12.15 14.51 -15.55
CA ASP A 253 11.07 15.47 -15.71
C ASP A 253 9.72 14.83 -15.36
N PHE A 254 9.26 15.10 -14.14
CA PHE A 254 8.06 14.48 -13.57
C PHE A 254 6.91 15.50 -13.59
N THR A 255 6.35 15.69 -14.78
CA THR A 255 5.26 16.59 -15.13
C THR A 255 3.91 16.07 -14.62
N LEU A 256 2.87 16.91 -14.66
CA LEU A 256 1.49 16.51 -14.43
C LEU A 256 0.81 16.18 -15.76
N GLU A 257 -0.27 15.40 -15.71
CA GLU A 257 -1.10 15.07 -16.87
C GLU A 257 -1.69 16.31 -17.56
N GLU A 258 -1.87 17.41 -16.80
CA GLU A 258 -2.34 18.71 -17.30
C GLU A 258 -1.25 19.57 -17.98
N ASP A 259 0.03 19.25 -17.77
CA ASP A 259 1.16 19.96 -18.43
C ASP A 259 1.31 19.55 -19.91
N GLY A 260 0.67 18.46 -20.33
CA GLY A 260 0.63 18.01 -21.74
C GLY A 260 1.85 17.22 -22.22
N PHE A 261 2.78 16.87 -21.34
CA PHE A 261 3.98 16.09 -21.67
C PHE A 261 3.78 14.57 -21.48
N ASP A 262 4.34 13.79 -22.40
CA ASP A 262 4.37 12.32 -22.38
C ASP A 262 5.79 11.81 -22.72
N PRO A 263 6.39 10.92 -21.90
CA PRO A 263 5.84 10.32 -20.69
C PRO A 263 5.88 11.26 -19.48
N VAL A 264 4.79 11.25 -18.68
CA VAL A 264 4.60 12.04 -17.44
C VAL A 264 5.73 11.84 -16.40
N PHE A 265 6.42 10.70 -16.44
CA PHE A 265 7.55 10.37 -15.57
C PHE A 265 8.84 10.19 -16.36
N TYR A 266 9.25 11.23 -17.07
CA TYR A 266 10.41 11.22 -17.94
C TYR A 266 11.71 11.00 -17.14
N GLY A 267 12.53 10.02 -17.55
CA GLY A 267 13.75 9.63 -16.85
C GLY A 267 13.56 8.79 -15.58
N LEU A 268 12.37 8.22 -15.35
CA LEU A 268 12.11 7.39 -14.16
C LEU A 268 13.02 6.15 -14.06
N GLU A 269 13.39 5.54 -15.19
CA GLU A 269 14.27 4.36 -15.25
C GLU A 269 15.69 4.71 -14.81
N ASP A 270 16.31 5.73 -15.42
CA ASP A 270 17.60 6.27 -14.99
C ASP A 270 17.58 6.70 -13.51
N PHE A 271 16.48 7.27 -13.03
CA PHE A 271 16.32 7.66 -11.64
C PHE A 271 16.28 6.46 -10.69
N ARG A 272 15.51 5.42 -11.04
CA ARG A 272 15.48 4.13 -10.32
C ARG A 272 16.87 3.52 -10.25
N ASP A 273 17.59 3.48 -11.37
CA ASP A 273 18.87 2.79 -11.46
C ASP A 273 19.95 3.57 -10.68
N ASN A 274 19.95 4.91 -10.76
CA ASN A 274 20.81 5.75 -9.92
C ASN A 274 20.51 5.63 -8.42
N LEU A 275 19.24 5.50 -8.01
CA LEU A 275 18.88 5.22 -6.61
C LEU A 275 19.36 3.83 -6.18
N ALA A 276 19.11 2.81 -6.99
CA ALA A 276 19.44 1.42 -6.66
C ALA A 276 20.95 1.19 -6.58
N GLU A 277 21.76 1.81 -7.43
CA GLU A 277 23.23 1.75 -7.37
C GLU A 277 23.84 2.51 -6.17
N LEU A 278 23.07 3.37 -5.49
CA LEU A 278 23.49 4.07 -4.27
C LEU A 278 23.04 3.37 -2.97
N LEU A 279 22.12 2.41 -3.05
CA LEU A 279 21.51 1.76 -1.90
C LEU A 279 22.07 0.33 -1.68
N PRO A 280 22.01 -0.21 -0.44
CA PRO A 280 22.35 -1.60 -0.19
C PRO A 280 21.42 -2.56 -0.95
N GLU A 281 21.87 -3.79 -1.22
CA GLU A 281 21.18 -4.76 -2.10
C GLU A 281 19.68 -4.97 -1.79
N ALA A 282 19.30 -5.00 -0.50
CA ALA A 282 17.92 -5.19 -0.08
C ALA A 282 17.03 -3.98 -0.43
N GLU A 283 17.51 -2.76 -0.16
CA GLU A 283 16.86 -1.50 -0.52
C GLU A 283 16.93 -1.23 -2.03
N ALA A 284 18.00 -1.62 -2.71
CA ALA A 284 18.11 -1.54 -4.17
C ALA A 284 17.05 -2.42 -4.85
N ALA A 285 16.93 -3.69 -4.44
CA ALA A 285 15.84 -4.57 -4.87
C ALA A 285 14.46 -4.02 -4.45
N ALA A 286 14.39 -3.29 -3.33
CA ALA A 286 13.17 -2.63 -2.89
C ALA A 286 12.76 -1.48 -3.84
N ILE A 287 13.73 -0.69 -4.32
CA ILE A 287 13.51 0.37 -5.31
C ILE A 287 13.17 -0.22 -6.68
N TYR A 288 13.83 -1.30 -7.11
CA TYR A 288 13.51 -1.95 -8.39
C TYR A 288 12.03 -2.35 -8.47
N GLN A 289 11.49 -3.20 -7.58
CA GLN A 289 10.09 -3.64 -7.72
C GLN A 289 9.06 -2.54 -7.36
N LEU A 290 9.49 -1.36 -6.90
CA LEU A 290 8.63 -0.17 -6.74
C LEU A 290 8.51 0.62 -8.05
N LEU A 291 9.59 0.67 -8.85
CA LEU A 291 9.72 1.51 -10.05
C LEU A 291 9.83 0.70 -11.35
N GLU A 292 9.79 -0.63 -11.25
CA GLU A 292 9.60 -1.56 -12.36
C GLU A 292 8.17 -1.43 -12.87
N ARG A 293 7.99 -0.52 -13.82
CA ARG A 293 6.74 -0.31 -14.54
C ARG A 293 6.86 -0.95 -15.92
N GLU A 294 6.36 -2.17 -16.09
CA GLU A 294 6.05 -2.64 -17.43
C GLU A 294 5.00 -1.69 -18.03
N ALA A 295 5.34 -1.07 -19.16
CA ALA A 295 4.52 -0.05 -19.81
C ALA A 295 3.23 -0.66 -20.40
N GLY A 296 2.21 -0.85 -19.56
CA GLY A 296 0.90 -1.36 -19.95
C GLY A 296 0.04 -1.97 -18.83
N GLU A 297 0.57 -2.26 -17.64
CA GLU A 297 -0.24 -2.87 -16.59
C GLU A 297 -1.13 -1.86 -15.81
N GLU A 298 -2.34 -2.29 -15.45
CA GLU A 298 -3.25 -1.50 -14.60
C GLU A 298 -2.57 -1.19 -13.25
N ILE A 299 -2.70 0.05 -12.78
CA ILE A 299 -2.19 0.58 -11.49
C ILE A 299 -2.27 -0.40 -10.29
N GLY A 300 -3.26 -1.30 -10.28
CA GLY A 300 -3.41 -2.34 -9.26
C GLY A 300 -2.30 -3.40 -9.18
N THR A 301 -1.41 -3.54 -10.17
CA THR A 301 -0.26 -4.49 -10.10
C THR A 301 0.90 -3.90 -9.30
N LEU A 302 1.19 -2.61 -9.47
CA LEU A 302 2.22 -1.89 -8.68
C LEU A 302 1.95 -1.99 -7.17
N TYR A 303 0.71 -1.74 -6.72
CA TYR A 303 0.32 -1.94 -5.33
C TYR A 303 0.37 -3.41 -4.87
N ARG A 304 0.23 -4.38 -5.78
CA ARG A 304 0.27 -5.81 -5.48
C ARG A 304 1.70 -6.28 -5.21
N ASP A 305 2.67 -5.82 -5.99
CA ASP A 305 4.08 -6.17 -5.81
C ASP A 305 4.69 -5.53 -4.57
N VAL A 306 4.29 -4.31 -4.24
CA VAL A 306 4.56 -3.71 -2.92
C VAL A 306 3.90 -4.53 -1.80
N GLY A 307 2.64 -4.93 -1.99
CA GLY A 307 1.88 -5.76 -1.05
C GLY A 307 2.55 -7.10 -0.73
N ARG A 308 3.16 -7.74 -1.73
CA ARG A 308 3.87 -9.03 -1.60
C ARG A 308 5.01 -9.02 -0.58
N ARG A 309 5.67 -7.88 -0.35
CA ARG A 309 6.73 -7.76 0.68
C ARG A 309 6.16 -7.90 2.09
N TYR A 310 5.07 -7.20 2.37
CA TYR A 310 4.34 -7.35 3.63
C TYR A 310 3.85 -8.78 3.80
N MET A 311 3.20 -9.33 2.78
CA MET A 311 2.67 -10.69 2.78
C MET A 311 3.75 -11.74 3.08
N LEU A 312 5.00 -11.54 2.65
CA LEU A 312 6.12 -12.43 2.99
C LEU A 312 6.43 -12.39 4.49
N ALA A 313 6.55 -11.20 5.09
CA ALA A 313 6.80 -11.04 6.51
C ALA A 313 5.66 -11.64 7.36
N PHE A 314 4.40 -11.38 6.98
CA PHE A 314 3.22 -11.99 7.59
C PHE A 314 3.20 -13.52 7.45
N ALA A 315 3.52 -14.07 6.28
CA ALA A 315 3.59 -15.51 6.05
C ALA A 315 4.69 -16.20 6.88
N ILE A 316 5.86 -15.56 7.03
CA ILE A 316 6.95 -16.06 7.90
C ILE A 316 6.50 -16.07 9.36
N ILE A 317 5.83 -15.01 9.84
CA ILE A 317 5.30 -14.97 11.22
C ILE A 317 4.23 -16.06 11.42
N ALA A 318 3.31 -16.22 10.46
CA ALA A 318 2.30 -17.28 10.49
C ALA A 318 2.93 -18.69 10.57
N ALA A 319 4.01 -18.95 9.82
CA ALA A 319 4.78 -20.18 9.92
C ALA A 319 5.40 -20.37 11.32
N THR A 320 5.99 -19.32 11.91
CA THR A 320 6.57 -19.43 13.26
C THR A 320 5.52 -19.71 14.33
N LEU A 321 4.35 -19.06 14.26
CA LEU A 321 3.23 -19.32 15.18
C LEU A 321 2.70 -20.76 15.02
N ALA A 322 2.50 -21.21 13.78
CA ALA A 322 1.96 -22.55 13.50
C ALA A 322 2.96 -23.70 13.76
N ALA A 323 4.27 -23.41 13.86
CA ALA A 323 5.30 -24.36 14.26
C ALA A 323 5.25 -24.70 15.75
N VAL A 324 4.68 -23.83 16.59
CA VAL A 324 4.50 -24.07 18.03
C VAL A 324 3.41 -25.14 18.23
N PRO A 325 3.67 -26.23 18.99
CA PRO A 325 2.74 -27.36 19.15
C PRO A 325 1.62 -27.06 20.17
N LEU A 326 0.96 -25.91 20.03
CA LEU A 326 -0.18 -25.50 20.84
C LEU A 326 -1.43 -25.39 19.94
N PRO A 327 -2.30 -26.42 19.88
CA PRO A 327 -3.50 -26.39 19.06
C PRO A 327 -4.53 -25.39 19.62
N PHE A 328 -5.25 -24.70 18.74
CA PHE A 328 -6.27 -23.68 19.02
C PHE A 328 -5.79 -22.41 19.76
N ALA A 329 -4.79 -22.50 20.64
CA ALA A 329 -4.22 -21.35 21.34
C ALA A 329 -3.53 -20.35 20.41
N THR A 330 -3.00 -20.80 19.27
CA THR A 330 -2.40 -19.92 18.24
C THR A 330 -3.43 -19.25 17.34
N MET A 331 -4.70 -19.68 17.35
CA MET A 331 -5.72 -19.18 16.41
C MET A 331 -6.05 -17.69 16.60
N PRO A 332 -6.29 -17.15 17.81
CA PRO A 332 -6.52 -15.72 18.00
C PRO A 332 -5.39 -14.84 17.46
N VAL A 333 -4.13 -15.26 17.66
CA VAL A 333 -2.94 -14.53 17.19
C VAL A 333 -2.83 -14.61 15.66
N LEU A 334 -3.13 -15.77 15.05
CA LEU A 334 -3.18 -15.91 13.60
C LEU A 334 -4.33 -15.09 12.96
N THR A 335 -5.49 -14.98 13.64
CA THR A 335 -6.58 -14.08 13.21
C THR A 335 -6.14 -12.62 13.28
N ALA A 336 -5.54 -12.19 14.40
CA ALA A 336 -5.02 -10.83 14.57
C ALA A 336 -3.94 -10.51 13.53
N LEU A 337 -3.06 -11.48 13.21
CA LEU A 337 -2.04 -11.38 12.18
C LEU A 337 -2.64 -11.13 10.79
N GLN A 338 -3.67 -11.89 10.42
CA GLN A 338 -4.37 -11.74 9.14
C GLN A 338 -5.15 -10.43 9.06
N VAL A 339 -5.81 -10.00 10.14
CA VAL A 339 -6.52 -8.72 10.21
C VAL A 339 -5.54 -7.54 10.10
N SER A 340 -4.37 -7.62 10.75
CA SER A 340 -3.31 -6.62 10.64
C SER A 340 -2.83 -6.48 9.19
N MET A 341 -2.54 -7.62 8.54
CA MET A 341 -2.14 -7.68 7.13
C MET A 341 -3.19 -7.02 6.21
N VAL A 342 -4.48 -7.30 6.42
CA VAL A 342 -5.56 -6.67 5.63
C VAL A 342 -5.66 -5.16 5.87
N GLY A 343 -5.42 -4.68 7.09
CA GLY A 343 -5.35 -3.24 7.37
C GLY A 343 -4.24 -2.53 6.57
N ILE A 344 -3.04 -3.10 6.55
CA ILE A 344 -1.88 -2.54 5.83
C ILE A 344 -2.09 -2.60 4.31
N LEU A 345 -2.57 -3.74 3.80
CA LEU A 345 -2.91 -3.85 2.37
C LEU A 345 -4.06 -2.90 2.00
N GLY A 346 -5.00 -2.62 2.91
CA GLY A 346 -6.00 -1.58 2.74
C GLY A 346 -5.35 -0.20 2.58
N ASN A 347 -4.51 0.21 3.54
CA ASN A 347 -3.82 1.50 3.52
C ASN A 347 -2.96 1.69 2.25
N LEU A 348 -2.27 0.64 1.80
CA LEU A 348 -1.50 0.63 0.55
C LEU A 348 -2.38 0.94 -0.67
N TYR A 349 -3.63 0.48 -0.69
CA TYR A 349 -4.63 0.77 -1.71
C TYR A 349 -5.53 1.99 -1.34
N GLY A 350 -5.04 2.89 -0.48
CA GLY A 350 -5.74 4.12 -0.08
C GLY A 350 -6.98 3.93 0.81
N GLN A 351 -7.22 2.72 1.35
CA GLN A 351 -8.36 2.40 2.21
C GLN A 351 -7.95 2.41 3.69
N THR A 352 -8.35 3.44 4.43
CA THR A 352 -8.14 3.48 5.89
C THR A 352 -9.15 2.58 6.60
N LEU A 353 -8.66 1.48 7.18
CA LEU A 353 -9.49 0.44 7.79
C LEU A 353 -9.22 0.32 9.29
N ASN A 354 -10.29 0.34 10.08
CA ASN A 354 -10.22 -0.09 11.47
C ASN A 354 -10.18 -1.64 11.57
N PRO A 355 -9.74 -2.22 12.71
CA PRO A 355 -9.63 -3.68 12.87
C PRO A 355 -10.93 -4.45 12.61
N SER A 356 -12.10 -3.86 12.89
CA SER A 356 -13.39 -4.51 12.62
C SER A 356 -13.73 -4.58 11.12
N GLN A 357 -13.38 -3.54 10.35
CA GLN A 357 -13.58 -3.51 8.90
C GLN A 357 -12.64 -4.51 8.20
N ALA A 358 -11.37 -4.52 8.60
CA ALA A 358 -10.39 -5.50 8.14
C ALA A 358 -10.82 -6.94 8.51
N GLY A 359 -11.31 -7.17 9.72
CA GLY A 359 -11.90 -8.46 10.13
C GLY A 359 -13.14 -8.87 9.33
N GLY A 360 -13.99 -7.91 8.93
CA GLY A 360 -15.10 -8.15 8.02
C GLY A 360 -14.65 -8.59 6.63
N ILE A 361 -13.62 -7.94 6.07
CA ILE A 361 -13.02 -8.31 4.78
C ILE A 361 -12.36 -9.69 4.86
N VAL A 362 -11.57 -9.97 5.91
CA VAL A 362 -11.02 -11.32 6.17
C VAL A 362 -12.16 -12.35 6.19
N SER A 363 -13.25 -12.08 6.91
CA SER A 363 -14.38 -13.02 7.02
C SER A 363 -15.09 -13.26 5.68
N ALA A 364 -15.28 -12.21 4.88
CA ALA A 364 -15.91 -12.29 3.57
C ALA A 364 -15.06 -13.08 2.54
N ILE A 365 -13.75 -12.89 2.56
CA ILE A 365 -12.79 -13.55 1.66
C ILE A 365 -12.50 -14.99 2.13
N ALA A 366 -12.30 -15.20 3.43
CA ALA A 366 -11.93 -16.48 4.02
C ALA A 366 -13.10 -17.45 4.25
N GLY A 367 -14.36 -17.01 4.08
CA GLY A 367 -15.56 -17.80 4.42
C GLY A 367 -15.61 -19.21 3.80
N GLY A 368 -15.02 -19.40 2.61
CA GLY A 368 -14.87 -20.73 1.98
C GLY A 368 -13.64 -21.54 2.44
N PHE A 369 -12.58 -20.88 2.89
CA PHE A 369 -11.30 -21.50 3.27
C PHE A 369 -11.22 -21.89 4.75
N ILE A 370 -11.94 -21.19 5.65
CA ILE A 370 -11.95 -21.49 7.10
C ILE A 370 -12.33 -22.95 7.37
N ALA A 371 -13.26 -23.51 6.59
CA ALA A 371 -13.65 -24.93 6.69
C ALA A 371 -12.48 -25.91 6.43
N GLN A 372 -11.53 -25.55 5.56
CA GLN A 372 -10.32 -26.36 5.32
C GLN A 372 -9.22 -26.12 6.37
N ALA A 373 -9.18 -24.93 6.98
CA ALA A 373 -8.23 -24.58 8.04
C ALA A 373 -8.47 -25.43 9.30
N VAL A 374 -9.73 -25.49 9.77
CA VAL A 374 -10.13 -26.26 10.96
C VAL A 374 -9.82 -27.76 10.80
N GLY A 375 -10.07 -28.33 9.61
CA GLY A 375 -9.75 -29.74 9.33
C GLY A 375 -8.26 -30.07 9.31
N ARG A 376 -7.36 -29.08 9.21
CA ARG A 376 -5.90 -29.28 9.13
C ARG A 376 -5.14 -28.99 10.41
N GLU A 377 -5.72 -28.33 11.40
CA GLU A 377 -5.09 -28.26 12.72
C GLU A 377 -4.93 -29.67 13.34
N LEU A 378 -5.77 -30.62 12.91
CA LEU A 378 -5.66 -32.05 13.20
C LEU A 378 -4.40 -32.73 12.62
N ILE A 379 -3.66 -32.11 11.70
CA ILE A 379 -2.38 -32.65 11.17
C ILE A 379 -1.24 -32.46 12.20
N LYS A 380 -1.36 -31.52 13.14
CA LYS A 380 -0.39 -31.35 14.25
C LYS A 380 -0.27 -32.61 15.13
N PHE A 381 -1.22 -33.55 15.07
CA PHE A 381 -1.19 -34.84 15.78
C PHE A 381 -0.28 -35.90 15.15
N ILE A 382 0.36 -35.66 14.00
CA ILE A 382 1.33 -36.58 13.40
C ILE A 382 2.73 -36.30 13.97
N PRO A 383 3.33 -37.20 14.78
CA PRO A 383 4.66 -36.98 15.35
C PRO A 383 5.73 -36.79 14.27
N GLY A 384 6.69 -35.91 14.50
CA GLY A 384 7.83 -35.65 13.62
C GLY A 384 7.56 -34.74 12.41
N PHE A 385 6.36 -34.79 11.80
CA PHE A 385 6.05 -34.04 10.57
C PHE A 385 4.93 -32.99 10.72
N GLY A 386 4.07 -33.08 11.73
CA GLY A 386 2.89 -32.24 11.88
C GLY A 386 3.19 -30.73 11.97
N SER A 387 4.24 -30.33 12.68
CA SER A 387 4.62 -28.92 12.86
C SER A 387 5.18 -28.27 11.59
N VAL A 388 5.94 -29.00 10.77
CA VAL A 388 6.48 -28.51 9.50
C VAL A 388 5.34 -28.32 8.50
N ILE A 389 4.44 -29.30 8.39
CA ILE A 389 3.27 -29.22 7.50
C ILE A 389 2.34 -28.07 7.93
N ALA A 390 2.11 -27.90 9.24
CA ALA A 390 1.33 -26.78 9.77
C ALA A 390 1.98 -25.41 9.47
N ALA A 391 3.31 -25.29 9.64
CA ALA A 391 4.04 -24.06 9.36
C ALA A 391 3.97 -23.65 7.88
N SER A 392 4.32 -24.55 6.95
CA SER A 392 4.23 -24.28 5.51
C SER A 392 2.78 -24.04 5.06
N TRP A 393 1.80 -24.71 5.67
CA TRP A 393 0.37 -24.45 5.39
C TRP A 393 -0.06 -23.06 5.85
N ALA A 394 0.32 -22.63 7.06
CA ALA A 394 -0.02 -21.32 7.59
C ALA A 394 0.64 -20.16 6.81
N ALA A 395 1.90 -20.34 6.37
CA ALA A 395 2.56 -19.42 5.46
C ALA A 395 1.83 -19.30 4.12
N ALA A 396 1.57 -20.43 3.46
CA ALA A 396 0.88 -20.46 2.17
C ALA A 396 -0.56 -19.90 2.25
N TYR A 397 -1.27 -20.14 3.36
CA TYR A 397 -2.61 -19.60 3.58
C TYR A 397 -2.59 -18.08 3.80
N THR A 398 -1.67 -17.57 4.62
CA THR A 398 -1.52 -16.13 4.85
C THR A 398 -1.11 -15.41 3.57
N TRP A 399 -0.19 -15.98 2.78
CA TRP A 399 0.17 -15.48 1.46
C TRP A 399 -1.03 -15.43 0.51
N ALA A 400 -1.78 -16.54 0.41
CA ALA A 400 -2.96 -16.62 -0.46
C ALA A 400 -4.05 -15.61 -0.08
N LEU A 401 -4.30 -15.43 1.21
CA LEU A 401 -5.23 -14.41 1.71
C LEU A 401 -4.78 -13.01 1.29
N GLY A 402 -3.48 -12.70 1.40
CA GLY A 402 -2.90 -11.44 0.94
C GLY A 402 -3.12 -11.18 -0.56
N GLU A 403 -2.86 -12.19 -1.42
CA GLU A 403 -3.13 -12.11 -2.86
C GLU A 403 -4.62 -11.84 -3.16
N GLY A 404 -5.54 -12.52 -2.46
CA GLY A 404 -6.98 -12.29 -2.60
C GLY A 404 -7.41 -10.89 -2.15
N VAL A 405 -6.78 -10.36 -1.11
CA VAL A 405 -7.01 -9.01 -0.57
C VAL A 405 -6.47 -7.92 -1.51
N CYS A 406 -5.31 -8.13 -2.13
CA CYS A 406 -4.78 -7.24 -3.17
C CYS A 406 -5.72 -7.14 -4.38
N VAL A 407 -6.32 -8.27 -4.81
CA VAL A 407 -7.36 -8.26 -5.87
C VAL A 407 -8.62 -7.53 -5.40
N TYR A 408 -9.07 -7.76 -4.17
CA TYR A 408 -10.24 -7.09 -3.60
C TYR A 408 -10.09 -5.55 -3.60
N PHE A 409 -8.96 -5.03 -3.11
CA PHE A 409 -8.72 -3.59 -3.11
C PHE A 409 -8.37 -3.04 -4.50
N GLY A 410 -7.71 -3.81 -5.36
CA GLY A 410 -7.43 -3.42 -6.74
C GLY A 410 -8.70 -3.22 -7.56
N ASP A 411 -9.68 -4.11 -7.42
CA ASP A 411 -11.01 -3.95 -8.02
C ASP A 411 -11.69 -2.67 -7.48
N LEU A 412 -11.66 -2.43 -6.15
CA LEU A 412 -12.24 -1.23 -5.54
C LEU A 412 -11.61 0.08 -6.03
N MET A 413 -10.28 0.19 -6.08
CA MET A 413 -9.60 1.39 -6.59
C MET A 413 -9.93 1.65 -8.06
N GLY A 414 -10.06 0.59 -8.86
CA GLY A 414 -10.49 0.69 -10.27
C GLY A 414 -11.98 1.05 -10.45
N GLY A 415 -12.71 1.38 -9.38
CA GLY A 415 -14.16 1.63 -9.39
C GLY A 415 -15.00 0.40 -9.71
N LYS A 416 -14.39 -0.80 -9.75
CA LYS A 416 -15.04 -2.07 -10.04
C LYS A 416 -15.61 -2.65 -8.74
N LYS A 417 -16.70 -3.42 -8.82
CA LYS A 417 -17.17 -4.21 -7.66
C LYS A 417 -16.28 -5.45 -7.54
N PRO A 418 -15.70 -5.76 -6.37
CA PRO A 418 -14.87 -6.96 -6.21
C PRO A 418 -15.62 -8.22 -6.60
N ASP A 419 -15.02 -9.04 -7.48
CA ASP A 419 -15.61 -10.33 -7.89
C ASP A 419 -15.16 -11.46 -6.93
N PRO A 420 -16.07 -12.06 -6.15
CA PRO A 420 -15.74 -13.15 -5.24
C PRO A 420 -15.13 -14.36 -5.95
N LYS A 421 -15.49 -14.63 -7.22
CA LYS A 421 -14.96 -15.76 -7.98
C LYS A 421 -13.50 -15.52 -8.36
N LYS A 422 -13.19 -14.32 -8.87
CA LYS A 422 -11.83 -13.87 -9.19
C LYS A 422 -10.92 -13.91 -7.96
N ILE A 423 -11.41 -13.40 -6.82
CA ILE A 423 -10.69 -13.44 -5.54
C ILE A 423 -10.43 -14.90 -5.13
N GLN A 424 -11.45 -15.75 -5.12
CA GLN A 424 -11.29 -17.16 -4.75
C GLN A 424 -10.32 -17.90 -5.68
N SER A 425 -10.39 -17.70 -7.00
CA SER A 425 -9.48 -18.37 -7.94
C SER A 425 -8.03 -17.94 -7.75
N VAL A 426 -7.79 -16.65 -7.50
CA VAL A 426 -6.44 -16.13 -7.21
C VAL A 426 -5.92 -16.69 -5.88
N MET A 427 -6.75 -16.75 -4.83
CA MET A 427 -6.36 -17.41 -3.57
C MET A 427 -6.03 -18.89 -3.76
N GLU A 428 -6.84 -19.64 -4.50
CA GLU A 428 -6.59 -21.07 -4.75
C GLU A 428 -5.32 -21.33 -5.55
N GLN A 429 -4.98 -20.45 -6.50
CA GLN A 429 -3.74 -20.51 -7.25
C GLN A 429 -2.54 -20.13 -6.37
N ALA A 430 -2.57 -18.96 -5.74
CA ALA A 430 -1.52 -18.46 -4.86
C ALA A 430 -1.23 -19.43 -3.70
N PHE A 431 -2.26 -20.09 -3.16
CA PHE A 431 -2.09 -21.11 -2.12
C PHE A 431 -1.30 -22.33 -2.63
N LYS A 432 -1.55 -22.80 -3.87
CA LYS A 432 -0.83 -23.94 -4.45
C LYS A 432 0.64 -23.58 -4.69
N GLU A 433 0.89 -22.43 -5.30
CA GLU A 433 2.23 -21.91 -5.61
C GLU A 433 3.05 -21.69 -4.33
N ALA A 434 2.48 -20.95 -3.35
CA ALA A 434 3.14 -20.68 -2.08
C ALA A 434 3.38 -21.96 -1.27
N LYS A 435 2.49 -22.96 -1.34
CA LYS A 435 2.67 -24.24 -0.63
C LYS A 435 3.87 -25.03 -1.16
N GLU A 436 4.21 -24.96 -2.44
CA GLU A 436 5.44 -25.58 -2.95
C GLU A 436 6.66 -24.74 -2.54
N ARG A 437 6.64 -23.42 -2.77
CA ARG A 437 7.70 -22.48 -2.37
C ARG A 437 8.10 -22.60 -0.88
N PHE A 438 7.13 -22.66 0.02
CA PHE A 438 7.38 -22.78 1.47
C PHE A 438 7.65 -24.21 1.97
N LYS A 439 7.72 -25.23 1.10
CA LYS A 439 8.36 -26.52 1.42
C LYS A 439 9.86 -26.48 1.14
N GLU A 440 10.26 -25.80 0.08
CA GLU A 440 11.63 -25.86 -0.45
C GLU A 440 12.62 -25.05 0.37
N ILE A 441 12.18 -23.92 0.96
CA ILE A 441 12.98 -23.00 1.83
C ILE A 441 13.58 -23.67 3.10
N ARG A 442 13.35 -24.98 3.31
CA ARG A 442 13.86 -25.75 4.46
C ARG A 442 14.65 -27.02 4.09
N ARG A 443 15.04 -27.16 2.82
CA ARG A 443 16.11 -28.09 2.38
C ARG A 443 17.43 -27.34 2.25
#